data_AF-A0A9D9Q0E0-F1
#
_entry.id   AF-A0A9D9Q0E0-F1
#
_cell.length_a   1.000
_cell.length_b   1.000
_cell.length_c   1.000
_cell.angle_alpha   90.00
_cell.angle_beta   90.00
_cell.angle_gamma   90.00
#
_symmetry.space_group_name_H-M   'P 1'
#
loop_
_entity.id
_entity.type
_entity.pdbx_description
1 polymer ?
#
loop_
_entity_poly.entity_id
_entity_poly.type
_entity_poly.pdbx_seq_one_letter_code
_entity_poly.pdbx_strand_id
1 'polypeptide(L)'
;MALVQLTKKDNAFVCPECGGSLKYEESGPITIVNGKADMDAALPKYICEKCQVFYRELLNSGYYDSFPLPKPKKKLLRTGDIPPMELKREADGKATCPRCGERMNFVEGQPVRIVDGKPDMDNVMDHFECNECNSVFRRIASTNYFQWSEK
;
A
#
# COMPACT_ATOMS: atom_id res chain seq x y z
N MET A 1 2.10 13.74 -15.89
CA MET A 1 2.19 15.01 -15.14
C MET A 1 1.17 15.93 -15.78
N ALA A 2 0.14 16.31 -15.03
CA ALA A 2 -0.87 17.25 -15.50
C ALA A 2 -0.66 18.57 -14.75
N LEU A 3 -0.40 19.63 -15.50
CA LEU A 3 -0.33 20.99 -14.97
C LEU A 3 -1.76 21.50 -14.78
N VAL A 4 -2.07 21.94 -13.57
CA VAL A 4 -3.42 22.41 -13.22
C VAL A 4 -3.35 23.76 -12.53
N GLN A 5 -4.34 24.61 -12.79
CA GLN A 5 -4.57 25.83 -12.03
C GLN A 5 -5.60 25.54 -10.94
N LEU A 6 -5.25 25.81 -9.69
CA LEU A 6 -6.16 25.63 -8.56
C LEU A 6 -7.05 26.86 -8.41
N THR A 7 -8.36 26.64 -8.31
CA THR A 7 -9.33 27.72 -8.05
C THR A 7 -9.42 28.00 -6.55
N LYS A 8 -9.47 29.27 -6.17
CA LYS A 8 -9.63 29.70 -4.78
C LYS A 8 -11.09 30.04 -4.50
N LYS A 9 -11.68 29.41 -3.48
CA LYS A 9 -13.06 29.66 -3.01
C LYS A 9 -13.04 29.84 -1.49
N ASP A 10 -13.58 30.96 -1.00
CA ASP A 10 -13.68 31.27 0.44
C ASP A 10 -12.35 31.08 1.21
N ASN A 11 -11.28 31.59 0.63
CA ASN A 11 -9.91 31.55 1.14
C ASN A 11 -9.20 30.18 1.12
N ALA A 12 -9.83 29.12 0.61
CA ALA A 12 -9.22 27.80 0.42
C ALA A 12 -9.14 27.43 -1.07
N PHE A 13 -8.12 26.65 -1.45
CA PHE A 13 -8.07 26.06 -2.79
C PHE A 13 -8.99 24.84 -2.87
N VAL A 14 -9.61 24.63 -4.02
CA VAL A 14 -10.46 23.46 -4.27
C VAL A 14 -9.79 22.47 -5.21
N CYS A 15 -10.03 21.18 -4.98
CA CYS A 15 -9.55 20.10 -5.82
C CYS A 15 -10.27 20.16 -7.18
N PRO A 16 -9.54 20.22 -8.31
CA PRO A 16 -10.13 20.25 -9.64
C PRO A 16 -10.89 18.96 -10.00
N GLU A 17 -10.54 17.83 -9.39
CA GLU A 17 -11.18 16.53 -9.70
C GLU A 17 -12.48 16.29 -8.93
N CYS A 18 -12.52 16.63 -7.64
CA CYS A 18 -13.70 16.34 -6.78
C CYS A 18 -14.41 17.58 -6.22
N GLY A 19 -13.88 18.79 -6.47
CA GLY A 19 -14.43 20.04 -5.92
C GLY A 19 -14.30 20.21 -4.41
N GLY A 20 -13.65 19.28 -3.70
CA GLY A 20 -13.43 19.36 -2.25
C GLY A 20 -12.39 20.41 -1.86
N SER A 21 -12.45 20.93 -0.64
CA SER A 21 -11.42 21.81 -0.10
C SER A 21 -10.07 21.08 0.04
N LEU A 22 -8.99 21.74 -0.35
CA LEU A 22 -7.63 21.24 -0.19
C LEU A 22 -7.06 21.68 1.15
N LYS A 23 -6.36 20.77 1.82
CA LYS A 23 -5.63 21.06 3.05
C LYS A 23 -4.24 21.59 2.68
N TYR A 24 -3.91 22.78 3.15
CA TYR A 24 -2.56 23.32 3.01
C TYR A 24 -1.63 22.67 4.03
N GLU A 25 -0.51 22.14 3.55
CA GLU A 25 0.59 21.67 4.39
C GLU A 25 1.81 22.54 4.10
N GLU A 26 2.26 23.27 5.14
CA GLU A 26 3.45 24.10 5.06
C GLU A 26 4.70 23.23 4.83
N SER A 27 5.70 23.82 4.18
CA SER A 27 7.01 23.20 3.97
C SER A 27 7.57 22.66 5.29
N GLY A 28 7.80 21.35 5.34
CA GLY A 28 8.48 20.69 6.45
C GLY A 28 10.01 20.85 6.36
N PRO A 29 10.74 20.48 7.42
CA PRO A 29 12.19 20.45 7.37
C PRO A 29 12.67 19.41 6.34
N ILE A 30 13.73 19.75 5.58
CA ILE A 30 14.39 18.81 4.67
C ILE A 30 14.90 17.63 5.50
N THR A 31 14.43 16.42 5.20
CA THR A 31 14.91 15.20 5.84
C THR A 31 15.74 14.38 4.87
N ILE A 32 16.70 13.60 5.39
CA ILE A 32 17.51 12.70 4.56
C ILE A 32 16.80 11.35 4.58
N VAL A 33 16.29 10.91 3.43
CA VAL A 33 15.68 9.60 3.25
C VAL A 33 16.58 8.79 2.31
N ASN A 34 17.12 7.66 2.81
CA ASN A 34 18.02 6.77 2.05
C ASN A 34 19.25 7.47 1.43
N GLY A 35 19.89 8.38 2.17
CA GLY A 35 21.11 9.08 1.73
C GLY A 35 20.89 10.15 0.66
N LYS A 36 19.63 10.45 0.29
CA LYS A 36 19.25 11.56 -0.57
C LYS A 36 18.48 12.59 0.26
N ALA A 37 18.74 13.87 0.02
CA ALA A 37 17.95 14.95 0.59
C ALA A 37 16.54 14.89 -0.01
N ASP A 38 15.54 14.68 0.84
CA ASP A 38 14.14 14.68 0.45
C ASP A 38 13.68 16.15 0.36
N MET A 39 13.79 16.72 -0.84
CA MET A 39 13.32 18.08 -1.12
C MET A 39 11.80 18.13 -1.32
N ASP A 40 11.12 16.99 -1.39
CA ASP A 40 9.66 16.93 -1.55
C ASP A 40 8.94 17.36 -0.26
N ALA A 41 9.52 17.05 0.89
CA ALA A 41 9.05 17.53 2.19
C ALA A 41 9.19 19.04 2.40
N ALA A 42 10.08 19.69 1.64
CA ALA A 42 10.48 21.08 1.86
C ALA A 42 9.67 22.11 1.06
N LEU A 43 8.78 21.67 0.18
CA LEU A 43 7.93 22.55 -0.62
C LEU A 43 6.49 22.52 -0.09
N PRO A 44 5.80 23.68 -0.05
CA PRO A 44 4.41 23.72 0.35
C PRO A 44 3.54 22.94 -0.64
N LYS A 45 2.53 22.24 -0.12
CA LYS A 45 1.64 21.41 -0.94
C LYS A 45 0.20 21.49 -0.47
N TYR A 46 -0.71 21.29 -1.42
CA TYR A 46 -2.15 21.25 -1.19
C TYR A 46 -2.66 19.83 -1.34
N ILE A 47 -3.20 19.26 -0.28
CA ILE A 47 -3.57 17.86 -0.19
C ILE A 47 -5.08 17.70 -0.35
N CYS A 48 -5.49 16.79 -1.25
CA CYS A 48 -6.86 16.31 -1.35
C CYS A 48 -6.96 14.93 -0.71
N GLU A 49 -7.56 14.83 0.48
CA GLU A 49 -7.76 13.54 1.16
C GLU A 49 -8.80 12.65 0.43
N LYS A 50 -9.74 13.24 -0.31
CA LYS A 50 -10.75 12.49 -1.08
C LYS A 50 -10.16 11.79 -2.31
N CYS A 51 -9.38 12.53 -3.10
CA CYS A 51 -8.74 12.00 -4.31
C CYS A 51 -7.40 11.30 -4.04
N GLN A 52 -6.86 11.42 -2.81
CA GLN A 52 -5.54 10.90 -2.45
C GLN A 52 -4.43 11.46 -3.37
N VAL A 53 -4.52 12.74 -3.72
CA VAL A 53 -3.52 13.47 -4.53
C VAL A 53 -3.07 14.72 -3.79
N PHE A 54 -1.85 15.15 -4.05
CA PHE A 54 -1.35 16.44 -3.61
C PHE A 54 -0.91 17.28 -4.81
N TYR A 55 -1.05 18.60 -4.67
CA TYR A 55 -0.72 19.59 -5.66
C TYR A 55 0.45 20.42 -5.16
N ARG A 56 1.49 20.58 -5.99
CA ARG A 56 2.69 21.37 -5.67
C ARG A 56 2.86 22.48 -6.68
N GLU A 57 3.06 23.70 -6.18
CA GLU A 57 3.28 24.86 -7.03
C GLU A 57 4.64 24.81 -7.71
N LEU A 58 4.68 25.17 -8.99
CA LEU A 58 5.92 25.31 -9.74
C LEU A 58 6.42 26.75 -9.65
N LEU A 59 7.54 26.96 -8.95
CA LEU A 59 8.30 28.23 -8.99
C LEU A 59 7.44 29.50 -8.76
N ASN A 60 6.41 29.43 -7.91
CA ASN A 60 5.46 30.53 -7.65
C ASN A 60 4.74 31.04 -8.92
N SER A 61 4.54 30.19 -9.92
CA SER A 61 3.91 30.57 -11.18
C SER A 61 2.37 30.56 -11.13
N GLY A 62 1.76 30.13 -10.00
CA GLY A 62 0.32 29.87 -9.92
C GLY A 62 -0.14 28.61 -10.67
N TYR A 63 0.81 27.77 -11.11
CA TYR A 63 0.53 26.46 -11.73
C TYR A 63 0.99 25.34 -10.82
N TYR A 64 0.21 24.27 -10.76
CA TYR A 64 0.42 23.16 -9.84
C TYR A 64 0.58 21.84 -10.58
N ASP A 65 1.57 21.05 -10.20
CA ASP A 65 1.67 19.64 -10.59
C ASP A 65 0.89 18.77 -9.61
N SER A 66 0.17 17.77 -10.13
CA SER A 66 -0.52 16.76 -9.32
C SER A 66 0.31 15.49 -9.17
N PHE A 67 0.36 14.98 -7.94
CA PHE A 67 1.05 13.74 -7.58
C PHE A 67 0.15 12.89 -6.68
N PRO A 68 0.17 11.55 -6.82
CA PRO A 68 -0.52 10.68 -5.89
C PRO A 68 0.13 10.77 -4.50
N LEU A 69 -0.68 10.84 -3.46
CA LEU A 69 -0.17 10.76 -2.09
C LEU A 69 0.50 9.39 -1.87
N PRO A 70 1.68 9.35 -1.26
CA PRO A 70 2.28 8.08 -0.86
C PRO A 70 1.37 7.43 0.18
N LYS A 71 0.93 6.20 -0.10
CA LYS A 71 0.14 5.42 0.87
C LYS A 71 0.91 5.34 2.19
N PRO A 72 0.27 5.57 3.35
CA PRO A 72 0.95 5.43 4.63
C PRO A 72 1.51 4.02 4.75
N LYS A 73 2.82 3.90 4.99
CA LYS A 73 3.46 2.60 5.23
C LYS A 73 2.87 2.03 6.51
N LYS A 74 1.97 1.05 6.39
CA LYS A 74 1.42 0.31 7.53
C LYS A 74 2.60 -0.32 8.29
N LYS A 75 2.61 -0.20 9.62
CA LYS A 75 3.65 -0.83 10.46
C LYS A 75 3.56 -2.34 10.27
N LEU A 76 4.58 -2.93 9.65
CA LEU A 76 4.66 -4.37 9.48
C LEU A 76 4.93 -5.02 10.83
N LEU A 77 4.13 -6.02 11.21
CA LEU A 77 4.49 -6.88 12.34
C LEU A 77 5.76 -7.66 12.00
N ARG A 78 6.59 -7.93 13.02
CA ARG A 78 7.75 -8.80 12.88
C ARG A 78 7.26 -10.24 12.74
N THR A 79 7.96 -11.03 11.94
CA THR A 79 7.55 -12.38 11.57
C THR A 79 7.50 -13.36 12.75
N GLY A 80 8.39 -13.18 13.74
CA GLY A 80 8.40 -13.98 14.97
C GLY A 80 7.27 -13.65 15.95
N ASP A 81 6.60 -12.50 15.79
CA ASP A 81 5.49 -12.08 16.65
C ASP A 81 4.12 -12.51 16.08
N ILE A 82 4.10 -13.25 14.96
CA ILE A 82 2.85 -13.70 14.32
C ILE A 82 2.54 -15.12 14.83
N PRO A 83 1.58 -15.28 15.76
CA PRO A 83 1.16 -16.62 16.18
C PRO A 83 0.44 -17.36 15.04
N PRO A 84 0.42 -18.69 15.06
CA PRO A 84 -0.50 -19.46 14.23
C PRO A 84 -1.93 -18.98 14.43
N MET A 85 -2.64 -18.71 13.34
CA MET A 85 -3.98 -18.13 13.41
C MET A 85 -4.92 -18.75 12.38
N GLU A 86 -6.21 -18.72 12.69
CA GLU A 86 -7.25 -19.14 11.76
C GLU A 86 -7.47 -18.05 10.70
N LEU A 87 -6.94 -18.26 9.50
CA LEU A 87 -7.23 -17.41 8.35
C LEU A 87 -8.44 -17.95 7.60
N LYS A 88 -9.50 -17.16 7.59
CA LYS A 88 -10.75 -17.50 6.88
C LYS A 88 -10.84 -16.70 5.58
N ARG A 89 -11.30 -17.38 4.54
CA ARG A 89 -11.61 -16.77 3.25
C ARG A 89 -12.90 -15.97 3.39
N GLU A 90 -12.86 -14.68 3.09
CA GLU A 90 -14.06 -13.83 3.03
C GLU A 90 -14.82 -14.05 1.71
N ALA A 91 -15.97 -13.40 1.55
CA ALA A 91 -16.86 -13.54 0.40
C ALA A 91 -16.18 -13.29 -0.97
N ASP A 92 -15.18 -12.41 -1.01
CA ASP A 92 -14.42 -12.11 -2.25
C ASP A 92 -13.27 -13.08 -2.53
N GLY A 93 -13.16 -14.15 -1.74
CA GLY A 93 -12.11 -15.14 -1.92
C GLY A 93 -10.73 -14.75 -1.37
N LYS A 94 -10.64 -13.65 -0.62
CA LYS A 94 -9.42 -13.10 -0.03
C LYS A 94 -9.46 -13.15 1.49
N ALA A 95 -8.32 -12.92 2.14
CA ALA A 95 -8.22 -12.78 3.59
C ALA A 95 -7.44 -11.51 3.97
N THR A 96 -7.51 -11.11 5.23
CA THR A 96 -6.75 -9.96 5.73
C THR A 96 -5.39 -10.42 6.27
N CYS A 97 -4.30 -9.89 5.73
CA CYS A 97 -2.94 -10.25 6.13
C CYS A 97 -2.66 -9.79 7.56
N PRO A 98 -2.27 -10.68 8.48
CA PRO A 98 -1.98 -10.29 9.87
C PRO A 98 -0.70 -9.48 10.00
N ARG A 99 0.20 -9.52 9.00
CA ARG A 99 1.47 -8.80 9.04
C ARG A 99 1.35 -7.33 8.64
N CYS A 100 0.60 -7.05 7.57
CA CYS A 100 0.48 -5.71 7.00
C CYS A 100 -0.95 -5.16 7.02
N GLY A 101 -1.97 -5.96 7.31
CA GLY A 101 -3.37 -5.56 7.25
C GLY A 101 -3.88 -5.30 5.83
N GLU A 102 -3.23 -5.85 4.80
CA GLU A 102 -3.72 -5.78 3.42
C GLU A 102 -4.42 -7.07 2.99
N ARG A 103 -5.26 -6.99 1.96
CA ARG A 103 -5.91 -8.13 1.33
C ARG A 103 -4.89 -9.08 0.70
N MET A 104 -4.87 -10.33 1.14
CA MET A 104 -4.06 -11.41 0.59
C MET A 104 -4.90 -12.40 -0.21
N ASN A 105 -4.26 -13.03 -1.19
CA ASN A 105 -4.89 -14.00 -2.07
C ASN A 105 -4.85 -15.38 -1.43
N PHE A 106 -5.92 -16.15 -1.63
CA PHE A 106 -5.96 -17.57 -1.29
C PHE A 106 -5.55 -18.38 -2.51
N VAL A 107 -4.53 -19.22 -2.35
CA VAL A 107 -4.10 -20.19 -3.35
C VAL A 107 -4.61 -21.55 -2.89
N GLU A 108 -5.51 -22.12 -3.70
CA GLU A 108 -6.04 -23.46 -3.46
C GLU A 108 -4.98 -24.51 -3.83
N GLY A 109 -4.81 -25.52 -2.97
CA GLY A 109 -3.86 -26.60 -3.18
C GLY A 109 -4.17 -27.39 -4.44
N GLN A 110 -3.16 -27.55 -5.30
CA GLN A 110 -3.25 -28.34 -6.53
C GLN A 110 -2.43 -29.63 -6.41
N PRO A 111 -2.80 -30.70 -7.11
CA PRO A 111 -1.94 -31.87 -7.20
C PRO A 111 -0.58 -31.47 -7.77
N VAL A 112 0.50 -32.11 -7.30
CA VAL A 112 1.88 -31.84 -7.73
C VAL A 112 1.96 -31.86 -9.25
N ARG A 113 2.42 -30.75 -9.84
CA ARG A 113 2.66 -30.60 -11.28
C ARG A 113 4.13 -30.35 -11.52
N ILE A 114 4.58 -30.67 -12.74
CA ILE A 114 5.93 -30.33 -13.18
C ILE A 114 5.83 -28.94 -13.82
N VAL A 115 6.50 -27.95 -13.23
CA VAL A 115 6.63 -26.59 -13.75
C VAL A 115 8.12 -26.36 -13.98
N ASP A 116 8.50 -25.96 -15.20
CA ASP A 116 9.92 -25.76 -15.60
C ASP A 116 10.83 -26.96 -15.31
N GLY A 117 10.31 -28.19 -15.48
CA GLY A 117 11.06 -29.43 -15.26
C GLY A 117 11.30 -29.79 -13.79
N LYS A 118 10.73 -29.03 -12.83
CA LYS A 118 10.78 -29.32 -11.39
C LYS A 118 9.38 -29.59 -10.84
N PRO A 119 9.24 -30.50 -9.86
CA PRO A 119 7.97 -30.69 -9.17
C PRO A 119 7.65 -29.43 -8.34
N ASP A 120 6.50 -28.84 -8.59
CA ASP A 120 5.95 -27.73 -7.82
C ASP A 120 5.41 -28.27 -6.50
N MET A 121 6.17 -28.06 -5.42
CA MET A 121 5.80 -28.42 -4.05
C MET A 121 5.16 -27.25 -3.31
N ASP A 122 5.24 -26.03 -3.85
CA ASP A 122 4.80 -24.80 -3.17
C ASP A 122 3.28 -24.67 -3.19
N ASN A 123 2.66 -25.02 -4.31
CA ASN A 123 1.21 -24.91 -4.53
C ASN A 123 0.44 -26.19 -4.18
N VAL A 124 1.06 -27.15 -3.50
CA VAL A 124 0.44 -28.45 -3.17
C VAL A 124 -0.62 -28.30 -2.08
N MET A 125 -0.38 -27.41 -1.13
CA MET A 125 -1.29 -27.14 -0.01
C MET A 125 -1.89 -25.75 -0.11
N ASP A 126 -3.11 -25.64 0.40
CA ASP A 126 -3.79 -24.37 0.59
C ASP A 126 -2.91 -23.39 1.37
N HIS A 127 -2.68 -22.21 0.82
CA HIS A 127 -1.93 -21.16 1.49
C HIS A 127 -2.46 -19.77 1.12
N PHE A 128 -2.12 -18.79 1.94
CA PHE A 128 -2.38 -17.39 1.63
C PHE A 128 -1.09 -16.67 1.27
N GLU A 129 -1.12 -15.88 0.20
CA GLU A 129 0.00 -15.04 -0.23
C GLU A 129 -0.38 -13.56 -0.21
N CYS A 130 0.45 -12.75 0.42
CA CYS A 130 0.29 -11.29 0.43
C CYS A 130 1.28 -10.64 -0.52
N ASN A 131 0.78 -10.02 -1.60
CA ASN A 131 1.61 -9.35 -2.61
C ASN A 131 2.26 -8.04 -2.10
N GLU A 132 1.70 -7.39 -1.08
CA GLU A 132 2.28 -6.14 -0.55
C GLU A 132 3.51 -6.39 0.32
N CYS A 133 3.47 -7.43 1.16
CA CYS A 133 4.56 -7.72 2.12
C CYS A 133 5.29 -9.03 1.84
N ASN A 134 5.03 -9.66 0.68
CA ASN A 134 5.60 -10.93 0.24
C ASN A 134 5.56 -12.02 1.31
N SER A 135 4.50 -12.04 2.12
CA SER A 135 4.35 -13.01 3.21
C SER A 135 3.47 -14.17 2.78
N VAL A 136 3.92 -15.38 3.06
CA VAL A 136 3.20 -16.63 2.78
C VAL A 136 2.73 -17.22 4.10
N PHE A 137 1.46 -17.61 4.16
CA PHE A 137 0.86 -18.29 5.30
C PHE A 137 0.44 -19.68 4.88
N ARG A 138 1.17 -20.70 5.32
CA ARG A 138 0.91 -22.09 4.99
C ARG A 138 0.05 -22.74 6.07
N ARG A 139 -0.87 -23.62 5.67
CA ARG A 139 -1.69 -24.37 6.63
C ARG A 139 -0.81 -25.32 7.44
N ILE A 140 -0.97 -25.33 8.76
CA ILE A 140 -0.38 -26.36 9.61
C ILE A 140 -1.16 -27.65 9.38
N ALA A 141 -0.45 -28.70 8.98
CA ALA A 141 -1.03 -29.98 8.57
C ALA A 141 -2.16 -30.44 9.50
N SER A 142 -3.29 -30.86 8.91
CA SER A 142 -4.51 -31.33 9.60
C SER A 142 -5.26 -30.32 10.48
N THR A 143 -4.92 -29.03 10.42
CA THR A 143 -5.62 -27.97 11.18
C THR A 143 -6.15 -26.87 10.27
N ASN A 144 -7.03 -26.01 10.81
CA ASN A 144 -7.47 -24.77 10.15
C ASN A 144 -6.55 -23.57 10.47
N TYR A 145 -5.40 -23.82 11.10
CA TYR A 145 -4.44 -22.79 11.48
C TYR A 145 -3.41 -22.60 10.37
N PHE A 146 -3.02 -21.36 10.18
CA PHE A 146 -2.02 -20.96 9.22
C PHE A 146 -0.84 -20.32 9.95
N GLN A 147 0.36 -20.67 9.53
CA GLN A 147 1.60 -20.15 10.06
C GLN A 147 2.36 -19.41 8.97
N TRP A 148 2.99 -18.30 9.34
CA TRP A 148 3.89 -17.59 8.45
C TRP A 148 5.08 -18.48 8.05
N SER A 149 5.43 -18.47 6.77
CA SER A 149 6.60 -19.11 6.19
C SER A 149 7.33 -18.11 5.31
N GLU A 150 8.64 -18.30 5.20
CA GLU A 150 9.43 -17.67 4.14
C GLU A 150 9.02 -18.28 2.78
N LYS A 151 9.14 -17.46 1.75
CA LYS A 151 8.91 -17.84 0.34
C LYS A 151 10.21 -18.33 -0.27
#